data_AF-A0A260ZN93-F1
#
_entry.id   AF-A0A260ZN93-F1
#
_cell.length_a   1.000
_cell.length_b   1.000
_cell.length_c   1.000
_cell.angle_alpha   90.00
_cell.angle_beta   90.00
_cell.angle_gamma   90.00
#
_symmetry.space_group_name_H-M   'P 1'
#
loop_
_entity.id
_entity.type
_entity.pdbx_description
1 polymer ?
#
loop_
_entity_poly.entity_id
_entity_poly.type
_entity_poly.pdbx_seq_one_letter_code
_entity_poly.pdbx_strand_id
1 'polypeptide(L)' 'MIIPILIKLKKFISTLCERKLKWKDKIPKDLIPNWLELKKQLVTSYDYKTVQLITFSDASKDHYATAMYMRYGYEDG' A
#
# COMPACT_ATOMS: atom_id res chain seq x y z
N MET A 1 1.86 1.46 11.49
CA MET A 1 1.73 0.05 11.04
C MET A 1 0.94 0.01 9.73
N ILE A 2 1.58 -0.28 8.58
CA ILE A 2 0.96 -0.26 7.23
C ILE A 2 0.22 -1.58 6.90
N ILE A 3 0.50 -2.64 7.67
CA ILE A 3 0.02 -4.01 7.44
C ILE A 3 -1.52 -4.13 7.27
N PRO A 4 -2.37 -3.46 8.08
CA PRO A 4 -3.83 -3.55 7.92
C PRO A 4 -4.34 -3.03 6.57
N ILE A 5 -3.71 -1.99 6.03
CA ILE A 5 -4.06 -1.39 4.74
C ILE A 5 -3.68 -2.33 3.61
N LEU A 6 -2.50 -2.95 3.70
CA LEU A 6 -2.04 -3.93 2.70
C LEU A 6 -2.97 -5.14 2.62
N ILE A 7 -3.47 -5.63 3.75
CA ILE A 7 -4.44 -6.75 3.77
C ILE A 7 -5.75 -6.34 3.09
N LYS A 8 -6.29 -5.16 3.43
CA LYS A 8 -7.52 -4.64 2.80
C LYS A 8 -7.32 -4.42 1.29
N LEU A 9 -6.17 -3.88 0.88
CA LEU A 9 -5.82 -3.64 -0.52
C LEU A 9 -5.72 -4.96 -1.29
N LYS A 10 -5.03 -5.97 -0.74
CA LYS A 10 -4.94 -7.30 -1.34
C LYS A 10 -6.31 -7.92 -1.54
N LYS A 11 -7.17 -7.88 -0.52
CA LYS A 11 -8.56 -8.37 -0.63
C LYS A 11 -9.34 -7.66 -1.72
N PHE A 12 -9.24 -6.32 -1.78
CA PHE A 12 -9.89 -5.52 -2.82
C PHE A 12 -9.42 -5.91 -4.23
N ILE A 13 -8.11 -6.04 -4.44
CA ILE A 13 -7.54 -6.48 -5.72
C ILE A 13 -8.02 -7.88 -6.09
N SER A 14 -7.98 -8.83 -5.14
CA SER A 14 -8.51 -10.19 -5.35
C SER A 14 -9.97 -10.17 -5.81
N THR A 15 -10.83 -9.37 -5.18
CA THR A 15 -12.24 -9.24 -5.58
C THR A 15 -12.39 -8.64 -7.00
N LEU A 16 -11.53 -7.70 -7.40
CA LEU A 16 -11.56 -7.18 -8.77
C LEU A 16 -11.14 -8.25 -9.79
N CYS A 17 -10.13 -9.05 -9.45
CA CYS A 17 -9.66 -10.16 -10.27
C CYS A 17 -10.71 -11.28 -10.40
N GLU A 18 -11.38 -11.66 -9.30
CA GLU A 18 -12.48 -12.62 -9.30
C GLU A 18 -13.64 -12.19 -10.21
N ARG A 19 -13.89 -10.88 -10.27
CA ARG A 19 -14.89 -10.29 -11.18
C ARG A 19 -14.40 -10.13 -12.62
N LYS A 20 -13.17 -10.59 -12.93
CA LYS A 20 -12.55 -10.55 -14.26
C LYS A 20 -12.56 -9.14 -14.88
N LEU A 21 -12.44 -8.11 -14.06
CA LEU A 21 -12.36 -6.73 -14.53
C LEU A 21 -11.05 -6.50 -15.28
N LYS A 22 -11.13 -5.83 -16.43
CA LYS A 22 -9.95 -5.39 -17.18
C LYS A 22 -9.42 -4.09 -16.55
N TRP A 23 -8.15 -3.80 -16.76
CA TRP A 23 -7.51 -2.58 -16.27
C TRP A 23 -8.19 -1.27 -16.68
N LYS A 24 -8.91 -1.27 -17.82
CA LYS A 24 -9.64 -0.10 -18.34
C LYS A 24 -11.06 0.02 -17.78
N ASP A 25 -11.57 -1.01 -17.12
CA ASP A 25 -12.93 -1.04 -16.62
C ASP A 25 -13.03 -0.16 -15.36
N LYS A 26 -14.15 0.52 -15.23
CA LYS A 26 -14.43 1.33 -14.03
C LYS A 26 -14.64 0.40 -12.83
N ILE A 27 -14.22 0.86 -11.65
CA ILE A 27 -14.52 0.17 -10.39
C ILE A 27 -16.06 0.05 -10.26
N PRO A 28 -16.61 -1.15 -10.02
CA PRO A 28 -18.03 -1.35 -9.79
C PRO A 28 -18.56 -0.46 -8.66
N LYS A 29 -19.79 0.07 -8.82
CA LYS A 29 -20.36 1.05 -7.89
C LYS A 29 -20.43 0.53 -6.44
N ASP A 30 -20.66 -0.76 -6.27
CA ASP A 30 -20.71 -1.44 -4.97
C ASP A 30 -19.34 -1.55 -4.29
N LEU A 31 -18.24 -1.47 -5.05
CA LEU A 31 -16.87 -1.53 -4.54
C LEU A 31 -16.24 -0.15 -4.33
N ILE A 32 -16.91 0.93 -4.76
CA ILE A 32 -16.45 2.32 -4.53
C ILE A 32 -16.26 2.63 -3.03
N PRO A 33 -17.18 2.25 -2.11
CA PRO A 33 -16.97 2.49 -0.69
C PRO A 33 -15.69 1.83 -0.16
N ASN A 34 -15.43 0.58 -0.54
CA ASN A 34 -14.21 -0.15 -0.14
C ASN A 34 -12.94 0.55 -0.66
N TRP A 35 -12.99 1.06 -1.89
CA TRP A 35 -11.90 1.85 -2.48
C TRP A 35 -11.66 3.16 -1.71
N LEU A 36 -12.72 3.85 -1.29
CA LEU A 36 -12.61 5.08 -0.51
C LEU A 36 -12.06 4.83 0.89
N GLU A 37 -12.38 3.70 1.52
CA GLU A 37 -11.79 3.31 2.79
C GLU A 37 -10.29 3.05 2.69
N LEU A 38 -9.82 2.45 1.59
CA LEU A 38 -8.39 2.21 1.34
C LEU A 38 -7.59 3.51 1.23
N LYS A 39 -8.24 4.61 0.80
CA LYS A 39 -7.60 5.92 0.71
C LYS A 39 -7.41 6.61 2.07
N LYS A 40 -8.06 6.12 3.13
CA LYS A 40 -7.98 6.75 4.45
C LYS A 40 -6.72 6.27 5.17
N GLN A 41 -5.74 7.18 5.22
CA GLN A 41 -4.52 7.15 6.03
C GLN A 41 -3.55 5.99 5.76
N LEU A 42 -2.44 6.30 5.07
CA LEU A 42 -1.28 5.40 4.95
C LEU A 42 -0.50 5.28 6.28
N VAL A 43 -0.66 6.28 7.14
CA VAL A 43 0.06 6.50 8.40
C VAL A 43 -0.93 6.68 9.53
N THR A 44 -0.53 6.30 10.76
CA THR A 44 -1.35 6.43 11.97
C THR A 44 -1.75 7.87 12.26
N SER A 45 -0.88 8.82 11.92
CA SER A 45 -1.14 10.26 11.92
C SER A 45 -0.27 10.95 10.85
N TYR A 46 -0.74 12.08 10.31
CA TYR A 46 -0.03 12.88 9.30
C TYR A 46 0.83 14.00 9.90
N ASP A 47 0.92 14.09 11.22
CA ASP A 47 1.76 15.04 11.98
C ASP A 47 3.22 14.59 12.12
N TYR A 48 3.69 13.66 11.28
CA TYR A 48 5.10 13.27 11.23
C TYR A 48 5.97 14.47 10.83
N LYS A 49 7.16 14.57 11.45
CA LYS A 49 8.16 15.60 11.12
C LYS A 49 9.20 15.12 10.13
N THR A 50 9.44 13.81 10.12
CA THR A 50 10.44 13.21 9.23
C THR A 50 9.88 11.99 8.53
N VAL A 51 10.32 11.78 7.28
CA VAL A 51 10.07 10.57 6.51
C VAL A 51 11.41 10.08 6.00
N GLN A 52 11.73 8.82 6.29
CA GLN A 52 12.93 8.15 5.83
C GLN A 52 12.53 6.99 4.91
N LEU A 53 13.14 6.89 3.74
CA LEU A 53 13.06 5.71 2.88
C LEU A 53 14.26 4.82 3.17
N ILE A 54 14.02 3.66 3.75
CA ILE A 54 15.03 2.64 4.01
C ILE A 54 14.97 1.63 2.87
N THR A 55 16.07 1.50 2.15
CA THR A 55 16.17 0.61 0.99
C THR A 55 17.21 -0.47 1.27
N PHE A 56 16.79 -1.73 1.13
CA PHE A 56 17.66 -2.89 1.12
C PHE A 56 17.70 -3.41 -0.30
N SER A 57 18.89 -3.50 -0.87
CA SER A 57 19.09 -4.08 -2.19
C SER A 57 20.07 -5.23 -2.10
N ASP A 58 19.77 -6.30 -2.82
CA ASP A 58 20.64 -7.46 -2.96
C ASP A 58 20.74 -7.85 -4.43
N ALA A 59 21.94 -8.25 -4.85
CA ALA A 59 22.26 -8.56 -6.22
C ALA A 59 22.99 -9.90 -6.30
N SER A 60 22.46 -10.81 -7.10
CA SER A 60 23.11 -12.05 -7.50
C SER A 60 23.49 -11.99 -8.98
N LYS A 61 24.18 -13.02 -9.47
CA LYS A 61 24.61 -13.11 -10.88
C LYS A 61 23.46 -12.92 -11.88
N ASP A 62 22.28 -13.42 -11.55
CA ASP A 62 21.14 -13.48 -12.47
C ASP A 62 19.98 -12.58 -12.05
N HIS A 63 19.98 -12.05 -10.82
CA HIS A 63 18.84 -11.31 -10.27
C HIS A 63 19.27 -10.15 -9.39
N TYR A 64 18.53 -9.03 -9.50
CA TYR A 64 18.60 -7.90 -8.58
C TYR A 64 17.25 -7.75 -7.87
N ALA A 65 17.27 -7.64 -6.55
CA ALA A 65 16.08 -7.47 -5.73
C ALA A 65 16.24 -6.28 -4.79
N THR A 66 15.13 -5.58 -4.55
CA THR A 66 15.10 -4.44 -3.61
C THR A 66 13.83 -4.50 -2.76
N ALA A 67 14.01 -4.31 -1.46
CA ALA A 67 12.93 -4.04 -0.51
C ALA A 67 13.03 -2.59 -0.02
N MET A 68 11.90 -1.89 0.01
CA MET A 68 11.83 -0.50 0.47
C MET A 68 10.82 -0.37 1.61
N TYR A 69 11.19 0.36 2.65
CA TYR A 69 10.35 0.66 3.80
C TYR A 69 10.32 2.17 4.03
N MET A 70 9.12 2.72 4.23
CA MET A 70 8.97 4.10 4.71
C MET A 70 8.88 4.10 6.24
N ARG A 71 9.76 4.87 6.89
CA ARG A 71 9.76 5.12 8.33
C ARG A 71 9.36 6.58 8.57
N TYR A 72 8.30 6.77 9.34
CA TYR A 72 7.79 8.09 9.73
C TYR A 72 8.24 8.39 11.17
N GLY A 73 8.84 9.55 11.39
CA GLY A 73 9.22 10.04 12.72
C GLY A 73 8.27 11.16 13.17
N TYR A 74 7.74 11.03 14.38
CA TYR A 74 6.82 11.97 15.01
C TYR A 74 7.56 12.80 16.06
N GLU A 75 7.10 14.03 16.32
CA GLU A 75 7.57 14.81 17.48
C GLU A 75 7.02 14.16 18.75
N ASP A 76 7.89 13.95 19.75
CA ASP A 76 7.67 13.22 21.00
C ASP A 76 7.43 11.71 20.90
N GLY A 77 8.52 10.98 21.19
CA GLY A 77 8.52 9.72 21.93
C GLY A 77 9.32 9.91 23.21
#